data_AF-A0A951PUD5-F1
#
_entry.id   AF-A0A951PUD5-F1
#
_cell.length_a   1.000
_cell.length_b   1.000
_cell.length_c   1.000
_cell.angle_alpha   90.00
_cell.angle_beta   90.00
_cell.angle_gamma   90.00
#
_symmetry.space_group_name_H-M   'P 1'
#
loop_
_entity.id
_entity.type
_entity.pdbx_description
1 polymer ?
#
loop_
_entity_poly.entity_id
_entity_poly.type
_entity_poly.pdbx_seq_one_letter_code
_entity_poly.pdbx_strand_id
1 'polypeptide(L)'
;MALRKRPKPEETDQWIQAANVEDDKLSEESEKEIQSVRVRIPVDLLEEIDQLVGKRQPKTSRHNWILEALYEKVKREKRIVSK
;
A
#
# COMPACT_ATOMS: atom_id res chain seq x y z
N MET A 1 -18.33 24.74 -45.81
CA MET A 1 -17.34 25.58 -45.09
C MET A 1 -16.46 24.63 -44.28
N ALA A 2 -15.18 24.44 -44.63
CA ALA A 2 -14.30 23.50 -43.92
C ALA A 2 -13.72 24.17 -42.67
N LEU A 3 -14.00 23.61 -41.49
CA LEU A 3 -13.45 24.07 -40.22
C LEU A 3 -11.97 23.65 -40.11
N ARG A 4 -11.07 24.63 -40.01
CA ARG A 4 -9.62 24.42 -39.81
C ARG A 4 -9.39 23.85 -38.41
N LYS A 5 -8.67 22.72 -38.30
CA LYS A 5 -8.23 22.16 -37.02
C LYS A 5 -7.13 23.06 -36.42
N ARG A 6 -7.24 23.40 -35.13
CA ARG A 6 -6.19 24.12 -34.39
C ARG A 6 -4.96 23.22 -34.22
N PRO A 7 -3.72 23.74 -34.35
CA PRO A 7 -2.52 22.98 -34.03
C PRO A 7 -2.49 22.65 -32.53
N LYS A 8 -2.02 21.44 -32.17
CA LYS A 8 -1.79 21.05 -30.77
C LYS A 8 -0.59 21.84 -30.22
N PRO A 9 -0.68 22.44 -29.02
CA PRO A 9 0.49 23.03 -28.38
C PRO A 9 1.41 21.92 -27.87
N GLU A 10 2.66 21.88 -28.34
CA GLU A 10 3.69 20.92 -27.92
C GLU A 10 4.17 21.17 -26.48
N GLU A 11 3.89 22.36 -25.95
CA GLU A 11 4.34 22.85 -24.64
C GLU A 11 3.64 22.14 -23.46
N THR A 12 2.38 21.70 -23.63
CA THR A 12 1.65 20.97 -22.58
C THR A 12 2.16 19.54 -22.38
N ASP A 13 2.64 18.91 -23.45
CA ASP A 13 3.15 17.53 -23.38
C ASP A 13 4.49 17.46 -22.63
N GLN A 14 5.31 18.52 -22.72
CA GLN A 14 6.56 18.64 -21.98
C GLN A 14 6.34 18.76 -20.47
N TRP A 15 5.29 19.47 -20.04
CA TRP A 15 4.96 19.62 -18.63
C TRP A 15 4.45 18.31 -18.01
N ILE A 16 3.64 17.54 -18.74
CA ILE A 16 3.15 16.22 -18.32
C ILE A 16 4.33 15.24 -18.18
N GLN A 17 5.30 15.30 -19.09
CA GLN A 17 6.49 14.44 -19.04
C GLN A 17 7.39 14.78 -17.85
N ALA A 18 7.58 16.05 -17.52
CA ALA A 18 8.39 16.46 -16.37
C ALA A 18 7.79 15.99 -15.03
N ALA A 19 6.46 16.03 -14.89
CA ALA A 19 5.77 15.57 -13.68
C ALA A 19 5.93 14.05 -13.45
N ASN A 20 5.85 13.23 -14.50
CA ASN A 20 6.03 11.77 -14.38
C ASN A 20 7.46 11.36 -13.99
N VAL A 21 8.47 12.18 -14.26
CA VAL A 21 9.89 11.86 -13.96
C VAL A 21 10.23 12.13 -12.49
N GLU A 22 9.49 13.01 -11.81
CA GLU A 22 9.70 13.26 -10.38
C GLU A 22 9.03 12.19 -9.51
N ASP A 23 7.87 11.66 -9.91
CA ASP A 23 7.23 10.53 -9.21
C ASP A 23 8.06 9.24 -9.26
N ASP A 24 8.78 8.99 -10.37
CA ASP A 24 9.57 7.77 -10.58
C ASP A 24 10.87 7.73 -9.75
N LYS A 25 11.34 8.88 -9.25
CA LYS A 25 12.58 8.98 -8.44
C LYS A 25 12.38 8.79 -6.95
N LEU A 26 11.14 8.78 -6.45
CA LEU A 26 10.83 8.53 -5.04
C LEU A 26 10.57 7.05 -4.73
N SER A 27 10.55 6.18 -5.75
CA SER A 27 10.30 4.74 -5.63
C SER A 27 11.55 3.86 -5.50
N GLU A 28 12.75 4.44 -5.36
CA GLU A 28 13.99 3.67 -5.18
C GLU A 28 14.38 3.43 -3.70
N GLU A 29 13.41 3.52 -2.77
CA GLU A 29 13.61 3.09 -1.38
C GLU A 29 13.50 1.56 -1.28
N SER A 30 14.52 0.85 -1.79
CA SER A 30 14.77 -0.60 -1.61
C SER A 30 13.50 -1.44 -1.44
N GLU A 31 12.89 -1.88 -2.54
CA GLU A 31 11.81 -2.87 -2.51
C GLU A 31 12.32 -4.12 -1.77
N LYS A 32 12.03 -4.21 -0.46
CA LYS A 32 12.26 -5.43 0.31
C LYS A 32 11.51 -6.53 -0.42
N GLU A 33 12.15 -7.67 -0.67
CA GLU A 33 11.50 -8.81 -1.30
C GLU A 33 10.22 -9.18 -0.51
N ILE A 34 9.05 -8.82 -1.06
CA ILE A 34 7.76 -9.12 -0.44
C ILE A 34 7.33 -10.51 -0.89
N GLN A 35 7.27 -11.45 0.04
CA GLN A 35 6.77 -12.79 -0.22
C GLN A 35 5.30 -12.92 0.22
N SER A 36 4.44 -13.39 -0.69
CA SER A 36 3.05 -13.71 -0.35
C SER A 36 2.95 -15.07 0.33
N VAL A 37 2.15 -15.15 1.39
CA VAL A 37 1.94 -16.37 2.17
C VAL A 37 0.46 -16.70 2.24
N ARG A 38 0.10 -17.97 2.01
CA ARG A 38 -1.26 -18.48 2.23
C ARG A 38 -1.36 -19.06 3.62
N VAL A 39 -2.33 -18.60 4.42
CA VAL A 39 -2.54 -19.04 5.80
C VAL A 39 -3.93 -19.66 5.93
N ARG A 40 -4.04 -20.75 6.68
CA ARG A 40 -5.33 -21.35 7.07
C ARG A 40 -5.71 -20.83 8.45
N ILE A 41 -6.88 -20.21 8.56
CA ILE A 41 -7.39 -19.61 9.79
C ILE A 41 -8.81 -20.13 10.00
N PRO A 42 -9.21 -20.48 11.24
CA PRO A 42 -10.60 -20.80 11.55
C PRO A 42 -11.54 -19.66 11.12
N VAL A 43 -12.74 -20.02 10.65
CA VAL A 43 -13.73 -19.04 10.15
C VAL A 43 -14.16 -18.11 11.28
N ASP A 44 -14.42 -18.65 12.47
CA ASP A 44 -14.86 -17.89 13.64
C ASP A 44 -13.85 -16.77 13.98
N LEU A 45 -12.55 -17.09 13.94
CA LEU A 45 -11.49 -16.10 14.18
C LEU A 45 -11.43 -15.03 13.08
N LEU A 46 -11.69 -15.41 11.83
CA LEU A 46 -11.73 -14.46 10.71
C LEU A 46 -12.90 -13.48 10.86
N GLU A 47 -14.07 -13.95 11.30
CA GLU A 47 -15.23 -13.10 11.57
C GLU A 47 -14.95 -12.12 12.72
N GLU A 48 -14.30 -12.56 13.79
CA GLU A 48 -13.88 -11.68 14.88
C GLU A 48 -12.94 -10.58 14.40
N ILE A 49 -11.94 -10.94 13.56
CA ILE A 49 -11.01 -9.97 12.97
C ILE A 49 -11.78 -8.94 12.14
N ASP A 50 -12.74 -9.36 11.33
CA ASP A 50 -13.53 -8.45 10.48
C ASP A 50 -14.36 -7.46 11.29
N GLN A 51 -14.96 -7.92 12.39
CA GLN A 51 -15.71 -7.04 13.29
C GLN A 51 -14.79 -6.02 13.97
N LEU A 52 -13.59 -6.42 14.37
CA LEU A 52 -12.61 -5.54 14.99
C LEU A 52 -12.06 -4.50 14.01
N VAL A 53 -11.72 -4.94 12.79
CA VAL A 53 -11.23 -4.06 11.72
C VAL A 53 -12.30 -3.04 11.32
N GLY A 54 -13.56 -3.47 11.20
CA GLY A 54 -14.68 -2.61 10.81
C GLY A 54 -15.00 -1.50 11.82
N LYS A 55 -14.69 -1.70 13.11
CA LYS A 55 -14.94 -0.71 14.18
C LYS A 55 -13.81 0.33 14.32
N ARG A 56 -12.64 0.10 13.72
CA ARG A 56 -11.48 1.00 13.86
C ARG A 56 -11.61 2.23 12.96
N GLN A 57 -11.23 3.39 13.49
CA GLN A 57 -11.04 4.62 12.71
C GLN A 57 -9.61 5.14 12.89
N PRO A 58 -8.87 5.42 11.80
CA PRO A 58 -9.26 5.30 10.39
C PRO A 58 -9.44 3.83 9.96
N LYS A 59 -10.22 3.61 8.89
CA LYS A 59 -10.44 2.27 8.34
C LYS A 59 -9.10 1.69 7.88
N THR A 60 -8.69 0.58 8.49
CA THR A 60 -7.49 -0.16 8.10
C THR A 60 -7.89 -1.35 7.22
N SER A 61 -7.07 -1.72 6.23
CA SER A 61 -7.29 -2.97 5.48
C SER A 61 -7.07 -4.18 6.40
N ARG A 62 -7.79 -5.27 6.15
CA ARG A 62 -7.60 -6.54 6.89
C ARG A 62 -6.13 -6.99 6.85
N HIS A 63 -5.50 -6.88 5.67
CA HIS A 63 -4.07 -7.19 5.48
C HIS A 63 -3.23 -6.37 6.46
N ASN A 64 -3.33 -5.03 6.41
CA ASN A 64 -2.47 -4.18 7.22
C ASN A 64 -2.70 -4.40 8.72
N TRP A 65 -3.95 -4.63 9.13
CA TRP A 65 -4.27 -4.98 10.52
C TRP A 65 -3.58 -6.28 10.98
N ILE A 66 -3.59 -7.32 10.12
CA ILE A 66 -2.89 -8.58 10.42
C ILE A 66 -1.37 -8.36 10.49
N LEU A 67 -0.80 -7.56 9.59
CA LEU A 67 0.63 -7.22 9.65
C LEU A 67 0.99 -6.49 10.94
N GLU A 68 0.21 -5.50 11.35
CA GLU A 68 0.41 -4.78 12.62
C GLU A 68 0.47 -5.77 13.79
N ALA A 69 -0.51 -6.68 13.88
CA ALA A 69 -0.54 -7.70 14.93
C ALA A 69 0.69 -8.62 14.91
N LEU A 70 1.18 -9.00 13.72
CA LEU A 70 2.41 -9.79 13.58
C LEU A 70 3.63 -9.00 14.06
N TYR A 71 3.78 -7.75 13.65
CA TYR A 71 4.89 -6.89 14.10
C TYR A 71 4.88 -6.71 15.63
N GLU A 72 3.72 -6.48 16.22
CA GLU A 72 3.56 -6.38 17.67
C GLU A 72 3.98 -7.66 18.39
N LYS A 73 3.53 -8.82 17.89
CA LYS A 73 3.89 -10.13 18.45
C LYS A 73 5.39 -10.38 18.34
N VAL A 74 6.00 -10.15 17.19
CA VAL A 74 7.45 -10.31 16.99
C VAL A 74 8.26 -9.38 17.91
N LYS A 75 7.84 -8.12 18.03
CA LYS A 75 8.48 -7.14 18.93
C LYS A 75 8.40 -7.60 20.39
N ARG A 76 7.28 -8.18 20.81
CA ARG A 76 7.10 -8.74 22.16
C ARG A 76 8.02 -9.93 22.39
N GLU A 77 8.11 -10.88 21.46
CA GLU A 77 8.98 -12.06 21.59
C GLU A 77 10.47 -11.68 21.61
N LYS A 78 10.90 -10.74 20.76
CA LYS A 78 12.28 -10.25 20.77
C LYS A 78 12.69 -9.70 22.14
N ARG A 79 11.79 -8.99 22.83
CA ARG A 79 12.06 -8.48 24.19
C ARG A 79 12.22 -9.60 25.23
N ILE A 80 11.53 -10.72 25.05
CA ILE A 80 11.60 -11.87 25.97
C ILE A 80 12.90 -12.64 25.74
N VAL A 81 13.25 -12.90 24.49
CA VAL A 81 14.44 -13.70 24.13
C VAL A 81 15.76 -12.95 24.39
N SER A 82 15.76 -11.62 24.36
CA SER A 82 16.96 -10.81 24.63
C SER A 82 17.23 -10.53 26.12
N LYS A 83 16.52 -11.19 27.04
CA LYS A 83 16.67 -11.05 28.49
C LYS A 83 17.06 -12.38 29.11
#